data_AF-A0A950FZT6-F1
#
_entry.id   AF-A0A950FZT6-F1
#
_cell.length_a   1.000
_cell.length_b   1.000
_cell.length_c   1.000
_cell.angle_alpha   90.00
_cell.angle_beta   90.00
_cell.angle_gamma   90.00
#
_symmetry.space_group_name_H-M   'P 1'
#
loop_
_entity.id
_entity.type
_entity.pdbx_description
1 polymer ?
#
loop_
_entity_poly.entity_id
_entity_poly.type
_entity_poly.pdbx_seq_one_letter_code
_entity_poly.pdbx_strand_id
1 'polypeptide(L)'
;GALTNAAGMIAPVTALLNRARFLFGLPRPVLLALFLATALFLVPAVVISLAAFLSRRLGRLQAPLKPLICDFAMTMVPLGFAMWLAHFVFHLFTSSHMPVPVIQRIVLDFHLISSGMPNWGIASWAVPQLLDFEIFFLDLGLLGSLYAGWRVAQRYDNAEKNRLLVFTPWSLVYFFYFLAAIWIVFQPMDLRGTMMP
;
A
#
# COMPACT_ATOMS: atom_id res chain seq x y z
N GLY A 1 4.67 3.85 0.53
CA GLY A 1 5.15 2.81 1.45
C GLY A 1 4.32 1.55 1.31
N ALA A 2 3.24 1.42 2.09
CA ALA A 2 2.38 0.22 2.14
C ALA A 2 1.92 -0.29 0.77
N LEU A 3 1.31 0.60 -0.04
CA LEU A 3 0.82 0.25 -1.37
C LEU A 3 1.93 -0.24 -2.31
N THR A 4 3.12 0.38 -2.27
CA THR A 4 4.27 -0.04 -3.06
C THR A 4 4.77 -1.43 -2.66
N ASN A 5 4.83 -1.69 -1.36
CA ASN A 5 5.27 -2.98 -0.83
C ASN A 5 4.31 -4.09 -1.26
N ALA A 6 3.00 -3.89 -1.08
CA ALA A 6 1.98 -4.84 -1.53
C ALA A 6 1.98 -5.00 -3.06
N ALA A 7 2.09 -3.91 -3.81
CA ALA A 7 2.17 -3.94 -5.27
C ALA A 7 3.39 -4.74 -5.77
N GLY A 8 4.52 -4.71 -5.06
CA GLY A 8 5.70 -5.49 -5.45
C GLY A 8 5.51 -7.02 -5.40
N MET A 9 4.42 -7.49 -4.78
CA MET A 9 4.17 -8.91 -4.50
C MET A 9 2.98 -9.49 -5.27
N ILE A 10 2.34 -8.70 -6.14
CA ILE A 10 1.21 -9.16 -6.97
C ILE A 10 1.67 -9.61 -8.36
N ALA A 11 1.00 -10.62 -8.91
CA ALA A 11 1.37 -11.21 -10.20
C ALA A 11 1.50 -10.21 -11.37
N PRO A 12 0.61 -9.19 -11.53
CA PRO A 12 0.76 -8.24 -12.63
C PRO A 12 2.05 -7.42 -12.57
N VAL A 13 2.50 -7.04 -11.37
CA VAL A 13 3.72 -6.24 -11.19
C VAL A 13 4.95 -7.11 -11.37
N THR A 14 4.95 -8.35 -10.84
CA THR A 14 6.07 -9.28 -11.08
C THR A 14 6.20 -9.64 -12.55
N ALA A 15 5.09 -9.83 -13.27
CA ALA A 15 5.06 -10.02 -14.72
C ALA A 15 5.63 -8.81 -15.48
N LEU A 16 5.27 -7.59 -15.09
CA LEU A 16 5.81 -6.36 -15.68
C LEU A 16 7.33 -6.28 -15.49
N LEU A 17 7.83 -6.54 -14.28
CA LEU A 17 9.27 -6.53 -13.98
C LEU A 17 10.02 -7.60 -14.78
N ASN A 18 9.43 -8.80 -14.94
CA ASN A 18 10.01 -9.86 -15.75
C ASN A 18 10.04 -9.50 -17.25
N ARG A 19 8.99 -8.84 -17.76
CA ARG A 19 8.97 -8.34 -19.14
C ARG A 19 10.01 -7.25 -19.37
N ALA A 20 10.16 -6.31 -18.45
CA ALA A 20 11.18 -5.27 -18.51
C ALA A 20 12.60 -5.87 -18.50
N ARG A 21 12.82 -6.92 -17.70
CA ARG A 21 14.08 -7.67 -17.72
C ARG A 21 14.38 -8.26 -19.09
N PHE A 22 13.40 -8.86 -19.74
CA PHE A 22 13.57 -9.43 -21.09
C PHE A 22 13.84 -8.35 -22.16
N LEU A 23 13.11 -7.23 -22.11
CA LEU A 23 13.23 -6.16 -23.11
C LEU A 23 14.50 -5.33 -22.98
N PHE A 24 14.95 -5.05 -21.75
CA PHE A 24 16.05 -4.13 -21.49
C PHE A 24 17.34 -4.81 -21.01
N GLY A 25 17.32 -6.14 -20.80
CA GLY A 25 18.49 -6.90 -20.33
C GLY A 25 18.96 -6.52 -18.91
N LEU A 26 18.15 -5.78 -18.14
CA LEU A 26 18.55 -5.26 -16.84
C LEU A 26 18.48 -6.32 -15.73
N PRO A 27 19.42 -6.35 -14.77
CA PRO A 27 19.34 -7.22 -13.60
C PRO A 27 18.10 -6.94 -12.75
N ARG A 28 17.52 -7.99 -12.14
CA ARG A 28 16.33 -7.87 -11.28
C ARG A 28 16.48 -6.85 -10.14
N PRO A 29 17.62 -6.74 -9.41
CA PRO A 29 17.77 -5.74 -8.36
C PRO A 29 17.65 -4.30 -8.87
N VAL A 30 18.16 -4.02 -10.08
CA VAL A 30 18.08 -2.69 -10.71
C VAL A 30 16.61 -2.35 -11.03
N LEU A 31 15.88 -3.28 -11.63
CA LEU A 31 14.46 -3.08 -11.94
C LEU A 31 13.62 -2.87 -10.68
N LEU A 32 13.90 -3.62 -9.60
CA LEU A 32 13.25 -3.42 -8.31
C LEU A 32 13.58 -2.05 -7.71
N ALA A 33 14.85 -1.63 -7.77
CA ALA A 33 15.25 -0.31 -7.29
C ALA A 33 14.56 0.81 -8.06
N LEU A 34 14.45 0.69 -9.39
CA LEU A 34 13.73 1.66 -10.24
C LEU A 34 12.23 1.69 -9.93
N PHE A 35 11.60 0.53 -9.74
CA PHE A 35 10.21 0.42 -9.31
C PHE A 35 9.99 1.11 -7.96
N LEU A 36 10.82 0.78 -6.96
CA LEU A 36 10.73 1.38 -5.62
C LEU A 36 10.96 2.88 -5.67
N ALA A 37 12.00 3.36 -6.36
CA ALA A 37 12.30 4.78 -6.48
C ALA A 37 11.14 5.54 -7.12
N THR A 38 10.56 4.98 -8.18
CA THR A 38 9.44 5.57 -8.89
C THR A 38 8.17 5.59 -8.03
N ALA A 39 7.82 4.47 -7.42
CA ALA A 39 6.59 4.33 -6.65
C ALA A 39 6.63 4.99 -5.27
N LEU A 40 7.81 5.15 -4.66
CA LEU A 40 7.96 5.80 -3.35
C LEU A 40 8.21 7.31 -3.44
N PHE A 41 8.91 7.78 -4.48
CA PHE A 41 9.30 9.18 -4.57
C PHE A 41 8.62 9.88 -5.74
N LEU A 42 8.82 9.40 -6.97
CA LEU A 42 8.37 10.12 -8.16
C LEU A 42 6.84 10.23 -8.24
N VAL A 43 6.13 9.11 -8.13
CA VAL A 43 4.67 9.08 -8.24
C VAL A 43 4.02 9.91 -7.12
N PRO A 44 4.35 9.72 -5.83
CA PRO A 44 3.79 10.55 -4.77
C PRO A 44 4.11 12.03 -4.95
N ALA A 45 5.36 12.39 -5.29
CA ALA A 45 5.76 13.78 -5.48
C ALA A 45 4.96 14.47 -6.58
N VAL A 46 4.76 13.80 -7.72
CA VAL A 46 3.95 14.33 -8.84
C VAL A 46 2.49 14.47 -8.42
N VAL A 47 1.90 13.42 -7.84
CA VAL A 47 0.47 13.40 -7.49
C VAL A 47 0.13 14.44 -6.43
N ILE A 48 0.90 14.54 -5.33
CA ILE A 48 0.63 15.52 -4.26
C ILE A 48 0.88 16.95 -4.73
N SER A 49 1.89 17.17 -5.58
CA SER A 49 2.20 18.50 -6.11
C SER A 49 1.10 18.96 -7.06
N LEU A 50 0.61 18.06 -7.91
CA LEU A 50 -0.51 18.34 -8.80
C LEU A 50 -1.81 18.61 -8.03
N ALA A 51 -2.12 17.78 -7.03
CA ALA A 51 -3.30 17.99 -6.18
C ALA A 51 -3.23 19.34 -5.46
N ALA A 52 -2.10 19.67 -4.83
CA ALA A 52 -1.90 20.96 -4.17
C ALA A 52 -2.01 22.15 -5.14
N PHE A 53 -1.41 22.03 -6.34
CA PHE A 53 -1.50 23.06 -7.37
C PHE A 53 -2.95 23.29 -7.82
N LEU A 54 -3.69 22.22 -8.08
CA LEU A 54 -5.10 22.30 -8.48
C LEU A 54 -5.96 22.86 -7.34
N SER A 55 -5.78 22.40 -6.10
CA SER A 55 -6.50 22.92 -4.94
C SER A 55 -6.26 24.41 -4.74
N ARG A 56 -5.01 24.87 -4.88
CA ARG A 56 -4.66 26.29 -4.80
C ARG A 56 -5.33 27.10 -5.90
N ARG A 57 -5.27 26.62 -7.15
CA ARG A 57 -5.81 27.32 -8.32
C ARG A 57 -7.34 27.38 -8.29
N LEU A 58 -8.00 26.27 -8.01
CA LEU A 58 -9.47 26.15 -7.98
C LEU A 58 -10.06 26.86 -6.77
N GLY A 59 -9.42 26.71 -5.60
CA GLY A 59 -9.81 27.36 -4.36
C GLY A 59 -9.37 28.82 -4.23
N ARG A 60 -8.63 29.36 -5.22
CA ARG A 60 -8.06 30.72 -5.21
C ARG A 60 -7.27 31.05 -3.95
N LEU A 61 -6.55 30.06 -3.43
CA LEU A 61 -5.82 30.18 -2.16
C LEU A 61 -4.56 31.05 -2.34
N GLN A 62 -4.34 31.97 -1.39
CA GLN A 62 -3.11 32.77 -1.31
C GLN A 62 -1.97 32.02 -0.60
N ALA A 63 -2.27 30.89 0.03
CA ALA A 63 -1.28 30.09 0.75
C ALA A 63 -0.19 29.54 -0.19
N PRO A 64 1.06 29.45 0.28
CA PRO A 64 2.13 28.80 -0.47
C PRO A 64 1.88 27.29 -0.59
N LEU A 65 2.41 26.67 -1.66
CA LEU A 65 2.18 25.25 -1.94
C LEU A 65 2.76 24.32 -0.87
N LYS A 66 3.90 24.67 -0.27
CA LYS A 66 4.58 23.81 0.69
C LYS A 66 3.71 23.51 1.93
N PRO A 67 3.16 24.49 2.66
CA PRO A 67 2.22 24.23 3.75
C PRO A 67 0.99 23.42 3.32
N LEU A 68 0.43 23.73 2.14
CA LEU A 68 -0.71 22.99 1.61
C LEU A 68 -0.38 21.50 1.40
N ILE A 69 0.78 21.21 0.80
CA ILE A 69 1.27 19.84 0.63
C ILE A 69 1.49 19.19 1.98
N CYS A 70 2.16 19.86 2.93
CA CYS A 70 2.45 19.29 4.25
C CYS A 70 1.16 18.93 5.02
N ASP A 71 0.18 19.83 5.03
CA ASP A 71 -1.08 19.61 5.75
C ASP A 71 -1.88 18.45 5.16
N PHE A 72 -2.03 18.40 3.84
CA PHE A 72 -2.77 17.34 3.16
C PHE A 72 -1.99 16.03 3.02
N ALA A 73 -0.65 16.04 3.07
CA ALA A 73 0.12 14.81 3.11
C ALA A 73 -0.20 14.02 4.39
N MET A 74 -0.41 14.71 5.52
CA MET A 74 -0.75 14.06 6.78
C MET A 74 -2.15 13.43 6.78
N THR A 75 -3.05 13.89 5.91
CA THR A 75 -4.40 13.32 5.80
C THR A 75 -4.43 12.03 5.00
N MET A 76 -3.32 11.63 4.35
CA MET A 76 -3.15 10.31 3.71
C MET A 76 -2.81 9.19 4.72
N VAL A 77 -2.42 9.54 5.94
CA VAL A 77 -1.97 8.57 6.96
C VAL A 77 -3.02 7.50 7.26
N PRO A 78 -4.33 7.81 7.46
CA PRO A 78 -5.33 6.79 7.74
C PRO A 78 -5.43 5.74 6.62
N LEU A 79 -5.43 6.17 5.35
CA LEU A 79 -5.52 5.26 4.21
C LEU A 79 -4.22 4.47 3.98
N GLY A 80 -3.06 5.10 4.18
CA GLY A 80 -1.77 4.39 4.13
C GLY A 80 -1.62 3.35 5.23
N PHE A 81 -2.07 3.67 6.45
CA PHE A 81 -2.10 2.74 7.58
C PHE A 81 -3.09 1.60 7.34
N ALA A 82 -4.27 1.89 6.80
CA ALA A 82 -5.26 0.88 6.44
C ALA A 82 -4.70 -0.15 5.43
N MET A 83 -4.04 0.32 4.36
CA MET A 83 -3.39 -0.58 3.40
C MET A 83 -2.27 -1.42 4.06
N TRP A 84 -1.47 -0.82 4.94
CA TRP A 84 -0.46 -1.56 5.69
C TRP A 84 -1.10 -2.63 6.58
N LEU A 85 -2.15 -2.29 7.31
CA LEU A 85 -2.84 -3.19 8.22
C LEU A 85 -3.51 -4.34 7.47
N ALA A 86 -4.24 -4.05 6.38
CA ALA A 86 -4.84 -5.06 5.52
C ALA A 86 -3.78 -6.06 5.03
N HIS A 87 -2.69 -5.54 4.46
CA HIS A 87 -1.60 -6.37 3.94
C HIS A 87 -0.87 -7.16 5.04
N PHE A 88 -0.65 -6.55 6.21
CA PHE A 88 0.00 -7.19 7.34
C PHE A 88 -0.86 -8.32 7.91
N VAL A 89 -2.15 -8.09 8.11
CA VAL A 89 -3.11 -9.09 8.58
C VAL A 89 -3.15 -10.26 7.60
N PHE A 90 -3.14 -9.99 6.30
CA PHE A 90 -3.05 -11.04 5.28
C PHE A 90 -1.83 -11.94 5.50
N HIS A 91 -0.62 -11.36 5.62
CA HIS A 91 0.60 -12.12 5.88
C HIS A 91 0.60 -12.82 7.23
N LEU A 92 0.09 -12.18 8.27
CA LEU A 92 0.03 -12.73 9.61
C LEU A 92 -0.76 -14.05 9.65
N PHE A 93 -1.93 -14.09 9.01
CA PHE A 93 -2.77 -15.29 9.00
C PHE A 93 -2.28 -16.34 8.00
N THR A 94 -1.93 -15.94 6.78
CA THR A 94 -1.49 -16.89 5.73
C THR A 94 -0.08 -17.43 5.93
N SER A 95 0.71 -16.85 6.83
CA SER A 95 2.05 -17.29 7.19
C SER A 95 2.22 -17.57 8.68
N SER A 96 1.11 -17.78 9.43
CA SER A 96 1.13 -17.89 10.89
C SER A 96 2.05 -18.97 11.44
N HIS A 97 2.24 -20.07 10.69
CA HIS A 97 3.07 -21.21 11.11
C HIS A 97 4.47 -21.20 10.49
N MET A 98 4.81 -20.24 9.63
CA MET A 98 6.15 -20.11 9.03
C MET A 98 7.31 -20.00 10.05
N PRO A 99 7.12 -19.48 11.29
CA PRO A 99 8.18 -19.54 12.30
C PRO A 99 8.63 -20.98 12.64
N VAL A 100 7.75 -21.98 12.53
CA VAL A 100 8.07 -23.38 12.88
C VAL A 100 9.19 -23.96 12.01
N PRO A 101 9.09 -24.00 10.66
CA PRO A 101 10.17 -24.51 9.82
C PRO A 101 11.43 -23.64 9.89
N VAL A 102 11.29 -22.35 10.18
CA VAL A 102 12.45 -21.47 10.40
C VAL A 102 13.22 -21.88 11.67
N ILE A 103 12.52 -22.14 12.78
CA ILE A 103 13.14 -22.62 14.02
C ILE A 103 13.74 -24.02 13.82
N GLN A 104 13.04 -24.93 13.12
CA GLN A 104 13.57 -26.25 12.77
C GLN A 104 14.87 -26.13 11.97
N ARG A 105 14.93 -25.18 11.02
CA ARG A 105 16.14 -24.92 10.23
C ARG A 105 17.29 -24.40 11.09
N ILE A 106 17.03 -23.49 12.02
CA ILE A 106 18.05 -22.99 12.97
C ILE A 106 18.58 -24.15 13.82
N VAL A 107 17.71 -24.97 14.41
CA VAL A 107 18.11 -26.13 15.22
C VAL A 107 19.00 -27.09 14.42
N LEU A 108 18.66 -27.35 13.16
CA LEU A 108 19.44 -28.17 12.25
C LEU A 108 20.81 -27.54 11.94
N ASP A 109 20.86 -26.27 11.56
CA ASP A 109 22.09 -25.57 11.20
C ASP A 109 23.07 -25.48 12.40
N PHE A 110 22.56 -25.37 13.62
CA PHE A 110 23.36 -25.37 14.85
C PHE A 110 23.60 -26.76 15.46
N HIS A 111 23.13 -27.84 14.81
CA HIS A 111 23.29 -29.23 15.27
C HIS A 111 22.84 -29.46 16.73
N LEU A 112 21.88 -28.68 17.22
CA LEU A 112 21.46 -28.70 18.63
C LEU A 112 20.69 -29.97 18.98
N ILE A 113 19.92 -30.49 18.03
CA ILE A 113 19.09 -31.70 18.16
C ILE A 113 19.02 -32.35 16.77
N SER A 114 19.05 -33.68 16.67
CA SER A 114 18.75 -34.40 15.41
C SER A 114 17.25 -34.37 15.09
N SER A 115 16.67 -33.18 14.99
CA SER A 115 15.29 -33.04 14.48
C SER A 115 15.29 -33.38 12.99
N GLY A 116 14.18 -33.94 12.51
CA GLY A 116 14.01 -34.21 11.08
C GLY A 116 14.13 -32.93 10.23
N MET A 117 14.15 -33.10 8.92
CA MET A 117 14.21 -31.97 7.98
C MET A 117 13.10 -30.94 8.25
N PRO A 118 13.37 -29.62 8.11
CA PRO A 118 12.36 -28.59 8.28
C PRO A 118 11.13 -28.81 7.38
N ASN A 119 9.94 -28.78 7.97
CA ASN A 119 8.68 -28.98 7.23
C ASN A 119 8.13 -27.65 6.70
N TRP A 120 8.47 -27.31 5.46
CA TRP A 120 7.96 -26.11 4.78
C TRP A 120 6.51 -26.23 4.29
N GLY A 121 5.91 -27.41 4.37
CA GLY A 121 4.53 -27.68 3.96
C GLY A 121 3.49 -27.51 5.07
N ILE A 122 3.84 -26.90 6.21
CA ILE A 122 2.90 -26.68 7.31
C ILE A 122 1.83 -25.67 6.88
N ALA A 123 0.57 -26.10 6.89
CA ALA A 123 -0.56 -25.23 6.62
C ALA A 123 -0.66 -24.12 7.67
N SER A 124 -0.88 -22.89 7.22
CA SER A 124 -1.15 -21.74 8.09
C SER A 124 -2.64 -21.58 8.33
N TRP A 125 -3.03 -20.60 9.15
CA TRP A 125 -4.44 -20.36 9.45
C TRP A 125 -5.22 -19.95 8.19
N ALA A 126 -6.30 -20.68 7.91
CA ALA A 126 -7.27 -20.31 6.90
C ALA A 126 -8.38 -19.48 7.55
N VAL A 127 -8.46 -18.19 7.22
CA VAL A 127 -9.56 -17.30 7.62
C VAL A 127 -10.33 -16.93 6.36
N PRO A 128 -11.52 -17.54 6.11
CA PRO A 128 -12.28 -17.28 4.89
C PRO A 128 -12.66 -15.80 4.69
N GLN A 129 -12.86 -15.06 5.79
CA GLN A 129 -13.25 -13.65 5.80
C GLN A 129 -12.07 -12.67 5.70
N LEU A 130 -10.86 -13.16 5.40
CA LEU A 130 -9.65 -12.32 5.40
C LEU A 130 -9.78 -11.15 4.42
N LEU A 131 -10.35 -11.40 3.23
CA LEU A 131 -10.62 -10.36 2.24
C LEU A 131 -11.63 -9.32 2.75
N ASP A 132 -12.65 -9.76 3.49
CA ASP A 132 -13.65 -8.87 4.07
C ASP A 132 -13.00 -7.91 5.09
N PHE A 133 -12.08 -8.41 5.91
CA PHE A 133 -11.29 -7.58 6.82
C PHE A 133 -10.36 -6.61 6.09
N GLU A 134 -9.68 -7.05 5.03
CA GLU A 134 -8.83 -6.18 4.21
C GLU A 134 -9.63 -5.00 3.64
N ILE A 135 -10.80 -5.26 3.05
CA ILE A 135 -11.70 -4.23 2.49
C ILE A 135 -12.22 -3.33 3.60
N PHE A 136 -12.66 -3.89 4.73
CA PHE A 136 -13.16 -3.11 5.86
C PHE A 136 -12.11 -2.11 6.37
N PHE A 137 -10.85 -2.53 6.52
CA PHE A 137 -9.79 -1.61 6.92
C PHE A 137 -9.57 -0.50 5.88
N LEU A 138 -9.58 -0.84 4.59
CA LEU A 138 -9.44 0.14 3.51
C LEU A 138 -10.59 1.16 3.50
N ASP A 139 -11.83 0.73 3.74
CA ASP A 139 -13.00 1.60 3.86
C ASP A 139 -12.83 2.59 5.02
N LEU A 140 -12.43 2.11 6.20
CA LEU A 140 -12.12 2.97 7.34
C LEU A 140 -10.99 3.96 7.03
N GLY A 141 -9.95 3.52 6.34
CA GLY A 141 -8.84 4.35 5.91
C GLY A 141 -9.26 5.47 4.94
N LEU A 142 -10.14 5.14 3.99
CA LEU A 142 -10.69 6.10 3.03
C LEU A 142 -11.56 7.13 3.74
N LEU A 143 -12.51 6.69 4.56
CA LEU A 143 -13.38 7.58 5.34
C LEU A 143 -12.57 8.49 6.26
N GLY A 144 -11.57 7.94 6.96
CA GLY A 144 -10.67 8.71 7.81
C GLY A 144 -9.89 9.77 7.04
N SER A 145 -9.40 9.45 5.84
CA SER A 145 -8.64 10.38 5.00
C SER A 145 -9.52 11.46 4.37
N LEU A 146 -10.74 11.11 3.93
CA LEU A 146 -11.75 12.06 3.45
C LEU A 146 -12.14 13.03 4.57
N TYR A 147 -12.43 12.52 5.77
CA TYR A 147 -12.74 13.35 6.94
C TYR A 147 -11.58 14.29 7.29
N ALA A 148 -10.35 13.75 7.42
CA ALA A 148 -9.19 14.56 7.75
C ALA A 148 -8.90 15.63 6.67
N GLY A 149 -8.98 15.25 5.39
CA GLY A 149 -8.82 16.17 4.26
C GLY A 149 -9.86 17.29 4.25
N TRP A 150 -11.13 16.96 4.55
CA TRP A 150 -12.18 17.96 4.69
C TRP A 150 -11.90 18.93 5.84
N ARG A 151 -11.44 18.42 6.99
CA ARG A 151 -11.05 19.25 8.15
C ARG A 151 -9.87 20.16 7.84
N VAL A 152 -8.91 19.72 7.02
CA VAL A 152 -7.82 20.57 6.53
C VAL A 152 -8.35 21.63 5.57
N ALA A 153 -9.19 21.26 4.59
CA ALA A 153 -9.76 22.22 3.64
C ALA A 153 -10.53 23.37 4.33
N GLN A 154 -11.24 23.07 5.43
CA GLN A 154 -11.94 24.09 6.24
C GLN A 154 -11.01 25.14 6.88
N ARG A 155 -9.72 24.84 7.06
CA ARG A 155 -8.75 25.79 7.63
C ARG A 155 -8.31 26.85 6.62
N TYR A 156 -8.45 26.57 5.32
CA TYR A 156 -7.94 27.41 4.24
C TYR A 156 -8.97 28.41 3.69
N ASP A 157 -10.27 28.10 3.79
CA ASP A 157 -11.33 29.02 3.38
C ASP A 157 -12.61 28.80 4.20
N ASN A 158 -13.37 29.87 4.43
CA ASN A 158 -14.65 29.84 5.11
C ASN A 158 -15.87 29.71 4.19
N ALA A 159 -15.72 30.05 2.91
CA ALA A 159 -16.79 29.92 1.93
C ALA A 159 -16.94 28.45 1.48
N GLU A 160 -18.14 27.88 1.64
CA GLU A 160 -18.44 26.47 1.34
C GLU A 160 -18.04 26.06 -0.08
N LYS A 161 -18.34 26.89 -1.07
CA LYS A 161 -17.99 26.65 -2.48
C LYS A 161 -16.48 26.51 -2.69
N ASN A 162 -15.68 27.36 -2.06
CA ASN A 162 -14.23 27.31 -2.19
C ASN A 162 -13.65 26.12 -1.42
N ARG A 163 -14.22 25.76 -0.26
CA ARG A 163 -13.82 24.57 0.50
C ARG A 163 -13.95 23.28 -0.34
N LEU A 164 -15.06 23.13 -1.06
CA LEU A 164 -15.24 21.98 -1.96
C LEU A 164 -14.18 21.96 -3.05
N LEU A 165 -13.92 23.10 -3.70
CA LEU A 165 -12.90 23.22 -4.76
C LEU A 165 -11.47 22.96 -4.26
N VAL A 166 -11.16 23.32 -3.02
CA VAL A 166 -9.88 22.98 -2.37
C VAL A 166 -9.80 21.47 -2.09
N PHE A 167 -10.90 20.87 -1.65
CA PHE A 167 -10.93 19.47 -1.25
C PHE A 167 -10.97 18.48 -2.43
N THR A 168 -11.67 18.80 -3.52
CA THR A 168 -11.90 17.87 -4.64
C THR A 168 -10.62 17.24 -5.22
N PRO A 169 -9.53 17.97 -5.48
CA PRO A 169 -8.31 17.34 -5.99
C PRO A 169 -7.74 16.27 -5.04
N TRP A 170 -7.81 16.51 -3.74
CA TRP A 170 -7.33 15.56 -2.73
C TRP A 170 -8.27 14.38 -2.54
N SER A 171 -9.59 14.60 -2.56
CA SER A 171 -10.55 13.49 -2.48
C SER A 171 -10.40 12.52 -3.65
N LEU A 172 -10.09 13.03 -4.85
CA LEU A 172 -9.74 12.19 -6.00
C LEU A 172 -8.45 11.39 -5.76
N VAL A 173 -7.41 12.00 -5.17
CA VAL A 173 -6.18 11.27 -4.80
C VAL A 173 -6.49 10.14 -3.82
N TYR A 174 -7.31 10.39 -2.79
CA TYR A 174 -7.69 9.35 -1.82
C TYR A 174 -8.47 8.22 -2.49
N PHE A 175 -9.41 8.59 -3.36
CA PHE A 175 -10.23 7.61 -4.07
C PHE A 175 -9.40 6.76 -5.03
N PHE A 176 -8.49 7.35 -5.82
CA PHE A 176 -7.60 6.58 -6.69
C PHE A 176 -6.63 5.71 -5.92
N TYR A 177 -6.11 6.19 -4.78
CA TYR A 177 -5.31 5.36 -3.89
C TYR A 177 -6.12 4.17 -3.38
N PHE A 178 -7.35 4.40 -2.91
CA PHE A 178 -8.25 3.34 -2.45
C PHE A 178 -8.55 2.34 -3.56
N LEU A 179 -8.87 2.78 -4.77
CA LEU A 179 -9.10 1.88 -5.90
C LEU A 179 -7.86 1.05 -6.24
N ALA A 180 -6.66 1.65 -6.19
CA ALA A 180 -5.42 0.91 -6.39
C ALA A 180 -5.18 -0.12 -5.26
N ALA A 181 -5.48 0.24 -4.01
CA ALA A 181 -5.40 -0.67 -2.87
C ALA A 181 -6.38 -1.83 -3.00
N ILE A 182 -7.64 -1.56 -3.34
CA ILE A 182 -8.66 -2.56 -3.66
C ILE A 182 -8.16 -3.47 -4.77
N TRP A 183 -7.73 -2.92 -5.90
CA TRP A 183 -7.22 -3.72 -7.01
C TRP A 183 -6.08 -4.65 -6.57
N ILE A 184 -5.13 -4.17 -5.76
CA ILE A 184 -4.02 -4.96 -5.19
C ILE A 184 -4.53 -6.10 -4.32
N VAL A 185 -5.46 -5.86 -3.39
CA VAL A 185 -6.01 -6.92 -2.52
C VAL A 185 -6.93 -7.88 -3.25
N PHE A 186 -7.23 -7.66 -4.54
CA PHE A 186 -7.87 -8.68 -5.39
C PHE A 186 -6.88 -9.44 -6.26
N GLN A 187 -5.62 -9.01 -6.35
CA GLN A 187 -4.64 -9.72 -7.17
C GLN A 187 -4.15 -11.01 -6.52
N PRO A 188 -3.75 -12.01 -7.31
CA PRO A 188 -3.00 -13.14 -6.80
C PRO A 188 -1.63 -12.64 -6.29
N MET A 189 -1.30 -13.06 -5.09
CA MET A 189 0.04 -12.92 -4.49
C MET A 189 0.63 -14.32 -4.33
N ASP A 190 1.95 -14.44 -4.31
CA ASP A 190 2.65 -15.74 -4.22
C ASP A 190 2.21 -16.58 -2.99
N LEU A 191 1.59 -15.97 -1.97
CA LEU A 191 1.04 -16.63 -0.78
C LEU A 191 -0.48 -16.90 -0.83
N ARG A 192 -1.21 -16.47 -1.87
CA ARG A 192 -2.64 -16.77 -2.06
C ARG A 192 -2.89 -18.14 -2.70
N GLY A 193 -1.84 -18.79 -3.19
CA GLY A 193 -1.87 -20.10 -3.87
C GLY A 193 -1.37 -21.28 -3.04
N THR A 194 -0.99 -21.10 -1.77
CA THR A 194 -0.59 -22.21 -0.88
C THR A 194 -1.77 -22.96 -0.26
N MET A 195 -3.01 -22.54 -0.55
CA MET A 195 -4.22 -23.30 -0.27
C MET A 195 -4.79 -23.88 -1.57
N MET A 196 -4.09 -24.83 -2.17
CA MET A 196 -4.77 -25.84 -2.98
C MET A 196 -4.35 -27.21 -2.46
N PRO A 197 -5.31 -28.11 -2.17
CA PRO A 197 -5.06 -29.46 -1.67
C PRO A 197 -4.28 -30.33 -2.67
#